data_AF-A0A1A9I1E8-F1
#
_entry.id   AF-A0A1A9I1E8-F1
#
_cell.length_a   1.000
_cell.length_b   1.000
_cell.length_c   1.000
_cell.angle_alpha   90.00
_cell.angle_beta   90.00
_cell.angle_gamma   90.00
#
_symmetry.space_group_name_H-M   'P 1'
#
loop_
_entity.id
_entity.type
_entity.pdbx_description
1 polymer ?
#
loop_
_entity_poly.entity_id
_entity_poly.type
_entity_poly.pdbx_seq_one_letter_code
_entity_poly.pdbx_strand_id
1 'polypeptide(L)'
;MPQNFSPMVNSKGNEWAPLTDPKGIYLYFAIDRYGGCGKQEFFKIKTDRIKNSRPEHPGSIMNPADDDFDAALLPEGILVFTSTRGDHKTAQHYYFKEKRTLSPVKLPGWTDQ
;
A
#
# COMPACT_ATOMS: atom_id res chain seq x y z
N MET A 1 -9.66 -10.97 -22.59
CA MET A 1 -8.68 -11.80 -21.87
C MET A 1 -7.95 -10.92 -20.89
N PRO A 2 -7.82 -11.29 -19.61
CA PRO A 2 -6.96 -10.55 -18.68
C PRO A 2 -5.50 -10.62 -19.16
N GLN A 3 -4.79 -9.51 -19.07
CA GLN A 3 -3.39 -9.41 -19.49
C GLN A 3 -2.52 -9.15 -18.26
N ASN A 4 -1.46 -9.95 -18.11
CA ASN A 4 -0.46 -9.71 -17.08
C ASN A 4 0.34 -8.43 -17.45
N PHE A 5 0.48 -7.50 -16.50
CA PHE A 5 1.18 -6.25 -16.74
C PHE A 5 2.68 -6.45 -16.87
N SER A 6 3.30 -7.11 -15.89
CA SER A 6 4.70 -7.50 -15.87
C SER A 6 4.96 -8.42 -14.68
N PRO A 7 6.06 -9.18 -14.67
CA PRO A 7 6.50 -9.91 -13.47
C PRO A 7 6.74 -8.99 -12.25
N MET A 8 6.89 -7.68 -12.47
CA MET A 8 7.10 -6.69 -11.42
C MET A 8 5.80 -6.24 -10.72
N VAL A 9 4.65 -6.52 -11.34
CA VAL A 9 3.33 -6.25 -10.75
C VAL A 9 2.55 -7.53 -10.50
N ASN A 10 2.62 -8.54 -11.38
CA ASN A 10 1.99 -9.84 -11.16
C ASN A 10 3.09 -10.87 -10.92
N SER A 11 3.41 -11.12 -9.65
CA SER A 11 4.48 -12.00 -9.19
C SER A 11 4.07 -13.47 -9.17
N LYS A 12 4.98 -14.29 -8.60
CA LYS A 12 4.63 -15.58 -7.97
C LYS A 12 4.09 -15.45 -6.54
N GLY A 13 4.27 -14.28 -5.90
CA GLY A 13 3.71 -13.96 -4.58
C GLY A 13 2.26 -13.47 -4.69
N ASN A 14 1.74 -12.92 -3.60
CA ASN A 14 0.38 -12.41 -3.54
C ASN A 14 0.35 -10.90 -3.74
N GLU A 15 -0.50 -10.42 -4.66
CA GLU A 15 -0.83 -9.00 -4.80
C GLU A 15 -2.28 -8.70 -4.48
N TRP A 16 -2.50 -7.80 -3.53
CA TRP A 16 -3.82 -7.51 -2.99
C TRP A 16 -4.22 -6.05 -3.18
N ALA A 17 -5.53 -5.81 -3.14
CA ALA A 17 -6.16 -4.49 -3.16
C ALA A 17 -5.61 -3.52 -4.24
N PRO A 18 -5.53 -3.92 -5.53
CA PRO A 18 -5.06 -3.02 -6.57
C PRO A 18 -6.07 -1.88 -6.79
N LEU A 19 -5.57 -0.65 -6.85
CA LEU A 19 -6.38 0.54 -7.12
C LEU A 19 -5.60 1.60 -7.87
N THR A 20 -6.29 2.43 -8.64
CA THR A 20 -5.66 3.55 -9.37
C THR A 20 -6.00 4.88 -8.71
N ASP A 21 -5.12 5.87 -8.81
CA ASP A 21 -5.49 7.25 -8.47
C ASP A 21 -6.58 7.77 -9.43
N PRO A 22 -7.33 8.83 -9.07
CA PRO A 22 -8.41 9.36 -9.92
C PRO A 22 -7.95 9.78 -11.32
N LYS A 23 -6.66 10.06 -11.52
CA LYS A 23 -6.09 10.42 -12.82
C LYS A 23 -5.53 9.23 -13.59
N GLY A 24 -5.49 8.03 -13.00
CA GLY A 24 -4.93 6.83 -13.61
C GLY A 24 -3.42 6.91 -13.87
N ILE A 25 -2.70 7.80 -13.19
CA ILE A 25 -1.26 7.99 -13.29
C ILE A 25 -0.52 6.92 -12.49
N TYR A 26 -1.08 6.50 -11.36
CA TYR A 26 -0.49 5.53 -10.44
C TYR A 26 -1.43 4.35 -10.22
N LEU A 27 -0.87 3.14 -10.26
CA LEU A 27 -1.45 1.94 -9.69
C LEU A 27 -0.81 1.73 -8.32
N TYR A 28 -1.63 1.53 -7.31
CA TYR A 28 -1.20 1.10 -5.99
C TYR A 28 -1.70 -0.29 -5.69
N PHE A 29 -0.93 -1.05 -4.90
CA PHE A 29 -1.25 -2.43 -4.54
C PHE A 29 -0.39 -2.86 -3.35
N ALA A 30 -0.86 -3.86 -2.61
CA ALA A 30 -0.09 -4.54 -1.59
C ALA A 30 0.62 -5.76 -2.19
N ILE A 31 1.85 -6.06 -1.75
CA ILE A 31 2.65 -7.18 -2.24
C ILE A 31 3.57 -7.76 -1.16
N ASP A 32 3.67 -9.10 -1.09
CA ASP A 32 4.39 -9.81 -0.01
C ASP A 32 5.85 -10.18 -0.28
N ARG A 33 6.39 -9.83 -1.45
CA ARG A 33 7.69 -10.35 -1.91
C ARG A 33 8.89 -9.43 -1.68
N TYR A 34 8.67 -8.13 -1.46
CA TYR A 34 9.77 -7.15 -1.42
C TYR A 34 10.32 -6.90 0.00
N GLY A 35 9.52 -7.19 1.04
CA GLY A 35 9.82 -6.93 2.44
C GLY A 35 10.59 -8.00 3.21
N GLY A 36 10.85 -9.17 2.60
CA GLY A 36 11.62 -10.26 3.21
C GLY A 36 10.94 -11.01 4.37
N CYS A 37 9.82 -10.51 4.92
CA CYS A 37 9.14 -11.09 6.09
C CYS A 37 7.86 -11.89 5.75
N GLY A 38 7.48 -12.00 4.47
CA GLY A 38 6.25 -12.67 4.05
C GLY A 38 4.95 -11.91 4.40
N LYS A 39 5.07 -10.62 4.71
CA LYS A 39 3.96 -9.71 5.02
C LYS A 39 3.66 -8.82 3.82
N GLN A 40 2.41 -8.38 3.70
CA GLN A 40 2.00 -7.45 2.64
C GLN A 40 2.56 -6.07 2.91
N GLU A 41 3.17 -5.46 1.89
CA GLU A 41 3.65 -4.08 1.92
C GLU A 41 3.01 -3.29 0.78
N PHE A 42 2.74 -2.01 1.02
CA PHE A 42 2.13 -1.17 0.01
C PHE A 42 3.16 -0.57 -0.96
N PHE A 43 2.90 -0.69 -2.26
CA PHE A 43 3.72 -0.13 -3.32
C PHE A 43 2.88 0.67 -4.31
N LYS A 44 3.54 1.57 -5.06
CA LYS A 44 2.93 2.28 -6.19
C LYS A 44 3.80 2.19 -7.43
N ILE A 45 3.19 2.18 -8.61
CA ILE A 45 3.90 2.23 -9.88
C ILE A 45 3.18 3.18 -10.84
N LYS A 46 3.94 3.95 -11.62
CA LYS A 46 3.32 4.73 -12.70
C LYS A 46 2.77 3.79 -13.76
N THR A 47 1.53 4.04 -14.19
CA THR A 47 0.83 3.20 -15.17
C THR A 47 1.55 3.19 -16.53
N ASP A 48 2.16 4.32 -16.92
CA ASP A 48 2.98 4.44 -18.13
C ASP A 48 4.29 3.63 -18.09
N ARG A 49 4.72 3.20 -16.90
CA ARG A 49 5.95 2.44 -16.65
C ARG A 49 5.69 1.03 -16.14
N ILE A 50 4.44 0.60 -16.04
CA ILE A 50 4.01 -0.66 -15.41
C ILE A 50 4.69 -1.91 -16.00
N LYS A 51 5.11 -1.84 -17.27
CA LYS A 51 5.80 -2.92 -17.97
C LYS A 51 7.31 -3.00 -17.69
N ASN A 52 7.93 -1.87 -17.34
CA ASN A 52 9.39 -1.69 -17.45
C ASN A 52 10.03 -1.11 -16.18
N SER A 53 9.28 -0.91 -15.09
CA SER A 53 9.81 -0.33 -13.86
C SER A 53 9.44 -1.15 -12.65
N ARG A 54 10.24 -0.98 -11.58
CA ARG A 54 9.91 -1.55 -10.28
C ARG A 54 8.86 -0.67 -9.60
N PRO A 55 7.94 -1.28 -8.85
CA PRO A 55 7.09 -0.53 -7.93
C PRO A 55 7.94 0.20 -6.90
N GLU A 56 7.50 1.39 -6.53
CA GLU A 56 8.12 2.28 -5.57
C GLU A 56 7.45 2.10 -4.22
N HIS A 57 8.25 1.88 -3.18
CA HIS A 57 7.78 1.91 -1.81
C HIS A 57 7.47 3.37 -1.42
N PRO A 58 6.31 3.68 -0.81
CA PRO A 58 5.85 5.05 -0.57
C PRO A 58 6.65 5.83 0.49
N GLY A 59 7.65 5.20 1.11
CA GLY A 59 8.62 5.83 2.02
C GLY A 59 8.59 5.28 3.44
N SER A 60 9.29 5.97 4.35
CA SER A 60 9.68 5.50 5.70
C SER A 60 8.54 5.36 6.72
N ILE A 61 7.29 5.58 6.32
CA ILE A 61 6.15 5.39 7.23
C ILE A 61 5.79 3.91 7.32
N MET A 62 5.93 3.15 6.23
CA MET A 62 5.61 1.72 6.24
C MET A 62 6.83 0.97 6.78
N ASN A 63 6.58 0.12 7.77
CA ASN A 63 7.60 -0.70 8.41
C ASN A 63 7.58 -2.08 7.73
N PRO A 64 8.69 -2.55 7.14
CA PRO A 64 8.76 -3.86 6.50
C PRO A 64 8.43 -5.05 7.40
N ALA A 65 8.49 -4.84 8.71
CA ALA A 65 8.13 -5.83 9.71
C ALA A 65 6.62 -5.91 9.97
N ASP A 66 5.78 -5.08 9.34
CA ASP A 66 4.33 -5.02 9.55
C ASP A 66 3.54 -5.44 8.31
N ASP A 67 2.29 -5.83 8.52
CA ASP A 67 1.38 -6.24 7.45
C ASP A 67 0.46 -5.07 7.09
N ASP A 68 0.62 -4.53 5.88
CA ASP A 68 -0.08 -3.38 5.33
C ASP A 68 -0.94 -3.81 4.13
N PHE A 69 -2.27 -3.95 4.33
CA PHE A 69 -3.19 -4.54 3.35
C PHE A 69 -4.57 -3.86 3.34
N ASP A 70 -5.49 -4.36 2.51
CA ASP A 70 -6.88 -3.87 2.35
C ASP A 70 -7.00 -2.36 2.10
N ALA A 71 -6.18 -1.86 1.18
CA ALA A 71 -6.16 -0.46 0.84
C ALA A 71 -7.41 0.02 0.09
N ALA A 72 -7.84 1.25 0.39
CA ALA A 72 -8.85 1.99 -0.34
C ALA A 72 -8.40 3.44 -0.54
N LEU A 73 -8.75 4.05 -1.69
CA LEU A 73 -8.48 5.46 -1.95
C LEU A 73 -9.77 6.27 -1.81
N LEU A 74 -9.75 7.18 -0.86
CA LEU A 74 -10.78 8.17 -0.64
C LEU A 74 -10.56 9.40 -1.54
N PRO A 75 -11.57 10.28 -1.65
CA PRO A 75 -11.41 11.59 -2.26
C PRO A 75 -10.16 12.33 -1.75
N GLU A 76 -9.64 13.22 -2.59
CA GLU A 76 -8.54 14.14 -2.29
C GLU A 76 -7.17 13.44 -2.16
N GLY A 77 -7.06 12.20 -2.62
CA GLY A 77 -5.82 11.42 -2.63
C GLY A 77 -5.45 10.88 -1.26
N ILE A 78 -6.45 10.58 -0.43
CA ILE A 78 -6.26 9.96 0.88
C ILE A 78 -6.36 8.44 0.71
N LEU A 79 -5.28 7.70 0.91
CA LEU A 79 -5.34 6.25 1.02
C LEU A 79 -5.58 5.84 2.46
N VAL A 80 -6.49 4.89 2.65
CA VAL A 80 -6.73 4.19 3.90
C VAL A 80 -6.29 2.75 3.73
N PHE A 81 -5.69 2.15 4.73
CA PHE A 81 -5.26 0.76 4.71
C PHE A 81 -5.22 0.20 6.13
N THR A 82 -5.25 -1.12 6.23
CA THR A 82 -5.03 -1.84 7.48
C THR A 82 -3.55 -2.03 7.69
N SER A 83 -3.08 -1.83 8.92
CA SER A 83 -1.69 -2.05 9.33
C SER A 83 -1.63 -2.78 10.66
N THR A 84 -0.66 -3.67 10.83
CA THR A 84 -0.34 -4.27 12.14
C THR A 84 0.66 -3.46 12.96
N ARG A 85 1.03 -2.25 12.51
CA ARG A 85 1.89 -1.34 13.27
C ARG A 85 1.26 -1.02 14.62
N GLY A 86 2.03 -1.19 15.70
CA GLY A 86 1.53 -1.07 17.06
C GLY A 86 1.04 -2.40 17.60
N ASP A 87 1.74 -2.91 18.62
CA ASP A 87 1.40 -4.02 19.52
C ASP A 87 0.64 -5.28 19.03
N HIS A 88 0.71 -5.65 17.75
CA HIS A 88 0.51 -7.04 17.27
C HIS A 88 -0.81 -7.75 17.65
N LYS A 89 -1.85 -7.06 18.14
CA LYS A 89 -3.08 -7.72 18.62
C LYS A 89 -4.37 -7.26 17.96
N THR A 90 -4.39 -6.10 17.32
CA THR A 90 -5.59 -5.62 16.60
C THR A 90 -5.20 -4.99 15.27
N ALA A 91 -6.00 -5.25 14.23
CA ALA A 91 -5.89 -4.58 12.95
C ALA A 91 -6.19 -3.08 13.15
N GLN A 92 -5.21 -2.20 12.88
CA GLN A 92 -5.41 -0.76 12.95
C GLN A 92 -5.62 -0.19 11.53
N HIS A 93 -6.52 0.77 11.37
CA HIS A 93 -6.71 1.49 10.10
C HIS A 93 -5.87 2.77 10.07
N TYR A 94 -4.94 2.87 9.12
CA TYR A 94 -4.10 4.04 8.88
C TYR A 94 -4.54 4.79 7.63
N TYR A 95 -4.36 6.11 7.65
CA TYR A 95 -4.67 7.01 6.56
C TYR A 95 -3.39 7.73 6.12
N PHE A 96 -3.17 7.85 4.81
CA PHE A 96 -2.12 8.68 4.23
C PHE A 96 -2.71 9.60 3.16
N LYS A 97 -2.18 10.81 3.02
CA LYS A 97 -2.52 11.72 1.92
C LYS A 97 -1.28 12.00 1.09
N GLU A 98 -1.38 11.91 -0.23
CA GLU A 98 -0.26 12.30 -1.10
C GLU A 98 -0.08 13.83 -1.11
N LYS A 99 0.72 14.34 -0.16
CA LYS A 99 1.36 15.67 -0.22
C LYS A 99 2.65 15.62 0.59
N ARG A 100 3.66 16.43 0.20
CA ARG A 100 5.11 16.37 0.54
C ARG A 100 5.52 16.31 2.04
N THR A 101 4.61 16.16 2.99
CA THR A 101 4.94 15.94 4.39
C THR A 101 4.02 14.87 4.95
N LEU A 102 4.65 13.79 5.40
CA LEU A 102 4.03 12.54 5.81
C LEU A 102 3.80 12.58 7.32
N SER A 103 2.58 12.30 7.78
CA SER A 103 2.33 12.06 9.20
C SER A 103 1.21 11.04 9.34
N PRO A 104 1.41 9.92 10.05
CA PRO A 104 0.32 9.01 10.38
C PRO A 104 -0.71 9.75 11.22
N VAL A 105 -1.99 9.66 10.85
CA VAL A 105 -3.09 10.22 11.62
C VAL A 105 -3.82 9.07 12.33
N LYS A 106 -3.73 9.02 13.66
CA LYS A 106 -4.62 8.19 14.49
C LYS A 106 -6.00 8.86 14.55
N LEU A 107 -7.08 8.10 14.40
CA LEU A 107 -8.44 8.65 14.53
C LEU A 107 -8.81 8.89 16.00
N PRO A 108 -9.57 9.95 16.30
CA PRO A 108 -10.12 10.15 17.64
C PRO A 108 -11.13 9.04 17.97
N GLY A 109 -11.00 8.44 19.16
CA GLY A 109 -11.94 7.43 19.69
C GLY A 109 -11.41 6.00 19.78
N TRP A 110 -10.17 5.74 19.37
CA TRP A 110 -9.55 4.41 19.46
C TRP A 110 -8.41 4.41 20.48
N THR A 111 -8.57 3.62 21.54
CA THR A 111 -7.50 3.33 22.51
C THR A 111 -6.97 1.93 22.26
N ASP A 112 -5.65 1.78 22.25
CA ASP A 112 -4.97 0.49 22.22
C ASP A 112 -5.48 -0.35 23.42
N GLN A 113 -6.13 -1.50 23.16
CA GLN A 113 -6.61 -2.45 24.19
C GLN A 113 -5.64 -3.62 24.34
#